data_AF-A0A1T5C8R1-F1
#
_entry.id   AF-A0A1T5C8R1-F1
#
_cell.length_a   1.000
_cell.length_b   1.000
_cell.length_c   1.000
_cell.angle_alpha   90.00
_cell.angle_beta   90.00
_cell.angle_gamma   90.00
#
_symmetry.space_group_name_H-M   'P 1'
#
loop_
_entity.id
_entity.type
_entity.pdbx_description
1 polymer ?
#
loop_
_entity_poly.entity_id
_entity_poly.type
_entity_poly.pdbx_seq_one_letter_code
_entity_poly.pdbx_strand_id
1 'polypeptide(L)'
;MIHQTRRHDAIAQRCQSISTITQYDHMSKNKPKHGQFYWTDLTVDKPTELKEFYKTLFGWQEIGVAMEDGEESYEDYAMAVDTETPGGGICTHRGVNSGIPPQWIPYFFVNDVKESLSTCLQLGGILLKDSKKKDGSFNYVIVKDPQGTVFGMGNM
;
A
#
# COMPACT_ATOMS: atom_id res chain seq x y z
N MET A 1 20.62 -19.42 -15.23
CA MET A 1 21.18 -18.45 -14.26
C MET A 1 21.49 -17.21 -15.06
N ILE A 2 20.76 -16.10 -15.00
CA ILE A 2 20.26 -15.30 -13.87
C ILE A 2 19.08 -14.49 -14.44
N HIS A 3 17.88 -14.45 -13.84
CA HIS A 3 16.85 -13.40 -14.01
C HIS A 3 15.65 -13.67 -13.07
N GLN A 4 15.87 -13.52 -11.76
CA GLN A 4 14.79 -13.42 -10.77
C GLN A 4 15.13 -12.26 -9.84
N THR A 5 14.81 -11.05 -10.25
CA THR A 5 15.12 -9.85 -9.48
C THR A 5 13.86 -9.01 -9.35
N ARG A 6 13.40 -8.80 -8.11
CA ARG A 6 12.48 -7.74 -7.62
C ARG A 6 10.98 -8.04 -7.46
N ARG A 7 10.61 -9.12 -6.74
CA ARG A 7 9.41 -9.06 -5.87
C ARG A 7 9.75 -8.34 -4.57
N HIS A 8 9.68 -7.01 -4.56
CA HIS A 8 9.82 -6.19 -3.34
C HIS A 8 8.45 -5.67 -2.88
N ASP A 9 8.32 -5.49 -1.56
CA ASP A 9 7.15 -4.99 -0.85
C ASP A 9 6.65 -3.67 -1.47
N ALA A 10 5.48 -3.71 -2.10
CA ALA A 10 4.95 -2.58 -2.86
C ALA A 10 4.66 -1.34 -1.99
N ILE A 11 4.21 -1.53 -0.74
CA ILE A 11 3.93 -0.41 0.17
C ILE A 11 5.24 0.14 0.69
N ALA A 12 6.18 -0.70 1.11
CA ALA A 12 7.50 -0.22 1.50
C ALA A 12 8.23 0.45 0.33
N GLN A 13 8.08 -0.05 -0.90
CA GLN A 13 8.67 0.56 -2.10
C GLN A 13 8.02 1.92 -2.40
N ARG A 14 6.70 2.06 -2.22
CA ARG A 14 6.01 3.36 -2.35
C ARG A 14 6.44 4.34 -1.26
N CYS A 15 6.46 3.91 0.00
CA CYS A 15 6.94 4.71 1.13
C CYS A 15 8.42 5.12 0.95
N GLN A 16 9.28 4.22 0.46
CA GLN A 16 10.70 4.49 0.16
C GLN A 16 10.88 5.42 -1.03
N SER A 17 10.04 5.28 -2.06
CA SER A 17 10.09 6.14 -3.25
C SER A 17 9.68 7.56 -2.91
N ILE A 18 8.68 7.72 -2.03
CA ILE A 18 8.30 9.01 -1.46
C ILE A 18 9.45 9.55 -0.61
N SER A 19 10.00 8.78 0.34
CA SER A 19 11.09 9.26 1.22
C SER A 19 12.39 9.65 0.49
N THR A 20 12.55 9.28 -0.78
CA THR A 20 13.73 9.64 -1.59
C THR A 20 13.61 11.06 -2.19
N ILE A 21 12.38 11.49 -2.48
CA ILE A 21 12.11 12.80 -3.09
C ILE A 21 11.58 13.77 -2.05
N THR A 22 10.84 13.24 -1.07
CA THR A 22 10.40 14.03 0.04
C THR A 22 11.51 14.12 1.07
N GLN A 23 12.03 15.30 1.41
CA GLN A 23 12.88 15.46 2.61
C GLN A 23 12.10 15.10 3.91
N TYR A 24 10.82 14.77 3.79
CA TYR A 24 10.15 13.89 4.73
C TYR A 24 10.79 12.51 4.78
N ASP A 25 11.61 12.38 5.80
CA ASP A 25 11.54 11.19 6.60
C ASP A 25 10.26 11.27 7.46
N HIS A 26 9.16 10.64 7.02
CA HIS A 26 7.98 10.42 7.87
C HIS A 26 8.37 9.76 9.22
N MET A 27 9.58 9.22 9.29
CA MET A 27 10.14 8.45 10.39
C MET A 27 11.28 9.13 11.16
N SER A 28 11.72 10.35 10.84
CA SER A 28 12.85 10.96 11.56
C SER A 28 12.48 11.45 12.95
N LYS A 29 11.20 11.47 13.31
CA LYS A 29 10.78 11.90 14.65
C LYS A 29 10.03 10.87 15.48
N ASN A 30 9.23 9.96 14.93
CA ASN A 30 8.63 8.82 15.67
C ASN A 30 8.02 7.76 14.73
N LYS A 31 8.31 6.47 15.00
CA LYS A 31 7.61 5.32 14.39
C LYS A 31 6.09 5.40 14.69
N PRO A 32 5.19 5.12 13.73
CA PRO A 32 3.75 5.08 13.98
C PRO A 32 3.41 4.13 15.13
N LYS A 33 2.41 4.48 15.95
CA LYS A 33 1.95 3.62 17.04
C LYS A 33 1.01 2.53 16.51
N HIS A 34 0.92 1.40 17.21
CA HIS A 34 -0.06 0.36 16.90
C HIS A 34 -1.48 0.96 16.80
N GLY A 35 -2.19 0.66 15.73
CA GLY A 35 -3.53 1.18 15.44
C GLY A 35 -3.57 2.57 14.81
N GLN A 36 -2.42 3.19 14.51
CA GLN A 36 -2.37 4.49 13.83
C GLN A 36 -2.50 4.31 12.31
N PHE A 37 -3.30 5.17 11.66
CA PHE A 37 -3.26 5.30 10.21
C PHE A 37 -1.89 5.79 9.76
N TYR A 38 -1.27 5.11 8.79
CA TYR A 38 0.04 5.49 8.28
C TYR A 38 0.13 5.55 6.75
N TRP A 39 -0.84 4.97 6.04
CA TRP A 39 -0.88 4.97 4.59
C TRP A 39 -2.29 4.80 4.04
N THR A 40 -2.52 5.20 2.80
CA THR A 40 -3.78 4.98 2.07
C THR A 40 -3.47 4.66 0.61
N ASP A 41 -4.04 3.57 0.07
CA ASP A 41 -4.01 3.26 -1.36
C ASP A 41 -5.41 3.38 -1.96
N LEU A 42 -5.49 3.80 -3.21
CA LEU A 42 -6.67 3.76 -4.04
C LEU A 42 -6.50 2.68 -5.11
N THR A 43 -7.31 1.63 -5.08
CA THR A 43 -7.29 0.57 -6.10
C THR A 43 -8.24 0.91 -7.24
N VAL A 44 -7.78 0.89 -8.49
CA VAL A 44 -8.60 1.20 -9.69
C VAL A 44 -8.15 0.46 -10.95
N ASP A 45 -9.03 0.37 -11.95
CA ASP A 45 -8.72 -0.26 -13.24
C ASP A 45 -7.82 0.61 -14.13
N LYS A 46 -7.88 1.93 -13.98
CA LYS A 46 -7.22 2.92 -14.85
C LYS A 46 -6.35 3.90 -14.05
N PRO A 47 -5.26 3.43 -13.42
CA PRO A 47 -4.44 4.27 -12.53
C PRO A 47 -3.79 5.46 -13.27
N THR A 48 -3.39 5.29 -14.53
CA THR A 48 -2.76 6.35 -15.34
C THR A 48 -3.73 7.50 -15.66
N GLU A 49 -5.01 7.22 -15.92
CA GLU A 49 -6.00 8.29 -16.12
C GLU A 49 -6.31 8.99 -14.77
N LEU A 50 -6.39 8.21 -13.69
CA LEU A 50 -6.77 8.73 -12.39
C LEU A 50 -5.69 9.56 -11.70
N LYS A 51 -4.40 9.25 -11.90
CA LYS A 51 -3.32 10.10 -11.37
C LYS A 51 -3.41 11.52 -11.96
N GLU A 52 -3.70 11.66 -13.26
CA GLU A 52 -3.84 12.97 -13.90
C GLU A 52 -5.05 13.75 -13.35
N PHE A 53 -6.12 13.05 -13.00
CA PHE A 53 -7.25 13.67 -12.30
C PHE A 53 -6.82 14.29 -10.96
N TYR A 54 -6.12 13.55 -10.09
CA TYR A 54 -5.68 14.08 -8.79
C TYR A 54 -4.57 15.12 -8.91
N LYS A 55 -3.69 15.01 -9.91
CA LYS A 55 -2.72 16.07 -10.26
C LYS A 55 -3.43 17.36 -10.65
N THR A 56 -4.47 17.27 -11.47
CA THR A 56 -5.25 18.44 -11.91
C THR A 56 -6.05 19.05 -10.75
N LEU A 57 -6.67 18.21 -9.92
CA LEU A 57 -7.55 18.66 -8.84
C LEU A 57 -6.79 19.23 -7.64
N PHE A 58 -5.71 18.57 -7.21
CA PHE A 58 -5.00 18.90 -5.97
C PHE A 58 -3.56 19.38 -6.19
N GLY A 59 -3.04 19.34 -7.42
CA GLY A 59 -1.65 19.68 -7.68
C GLY A 59 -0.65 18.64 -7.19
N TRP A 60 -1.11 17.40 -6.93
CA TRP A 60 -0.22 16.33 -6.47
C TRP A 60 0.89 16.04 -7.48
N GLN A 61 2.00 15.50 -6.98
CA GLN A 61 3.12 15.01 -7.78
C GLN A 61 3.07 13.49 -7.81
N GLU A 62 3.38 12.89 -8.96
CA GLU A 62 3.43 11.45 -9.12
C GLU A 62 4.86 10.92 -9.03
N ILE A 63 5.00 9.72 -8.50
CA ILE A 63 6.22 8.94 -8.49
C ILE A 63 5.85 7.54 -9.00
N GLY A 64 6.38 7.19 -10.16
CA GLY A 64 6.16 5.88 -10.77
C GLY A 64 6.75 4.75 -9.93
N VAL A 65 5.96 3.70 -9.71
CA VAL A 65 6.35 2.53 -8.93
C VAL A 65 6.22 1.32 -9.84
N ALA A 66 7.36 0.77 -10.25
CA ALA A 66 7.41 -0.44 -11.06
C ALA A 66 6.88 -1.64 -10.25
N MET A 67 5.91 -2.33 -10.84
CA MET A 67 5.21 -3.47 -10.26
C MET A 67 5.29 -4.69 -11.20
N GLU A 68 5.16 -5.88 -10.60
CA GLU A 68 5.14 -7.15 -11.33
C GLU A 68 3.93 -7.99 -10.86
N ASP A 69 3.22 -8.60 -11.80
CA ASP A 69 2.20 -9.62 -11.54
C ASP A 69 2.45 -10.81 -12.48
N GLY A 70 2.98 -11.91 -11.92
CA GLY A 70 3.48 -13.02 -12.74
C GLY A 70 4.69 -12.62 -13.58
N GLU A 71 4.54 -12.69 -14.91
CA GLU A 71 5.55 -12.27 -15.90
C GLU A 71 5.25 -10.88 -16.49
N GLU A 72 4.12 -10.27 -16.13
CA GLU A 72 3.73 -8.95 -16.61
C GLU A 72 4.26 -7.85 -15.70
N SER A 73 4.92 -6.85 -16.30
CA SER A 73 5.27 -5.60 -15.62
C SER A 73 4.21 -4.54 -15.87
N TYR A 74 3.96 -3.73 -14.84
CA TYR A 74 3.07 -2.57 -14.92
C TYR A 74 3.56 -1.48 -13.96
N GLU A 75 2.85 -0.36 -13.94
CA GLU A 75 3.17 0.79 -13.11
C GLU A 75 1.99 1.17 -12.23
N ASP A 76 2.27 1.31 -10.94
CA ASP A 76 1.42 2.01 -9.99
C ASP A 76 2.05 3.37 -9.66
N TYR A 77 1.33 4.21 -8.91
CA TYR A 77 1.80 5.56 -8.60
C TYR A 77 1.77 5.81 -7.09
N ALA A 78 2.88 6.29 -6.55
CA ALA A 78 2.89 6.98 -5.28
C ALA A 78 2.65 8.47 -5.54
N MET A 79 1.73 9.07 -4.80
CA MET A 79 1.35 10.47 -4.94
C MET A 79 1.86 11.27 -3.75
N ALA A 80 2.30 12.50 -4.00
CA ALA A 80 2.77 13.43 -2.98
C ALA A 80 2.04 14.77 -3.12
N VAL A 81 1.64 15.37 -2.00
CA VAL A 81 1.07 16.73 -1.95
C VAL A 81 2.18 17.76 -2.19
N ASP A 82 3.35 17.51 -1.62
CA ASP A 82 4.57 18.31 -1.78
C ASP A 82 5.81 17.43 -1.53
N THR A 83 7.00 18.02 -1.44
CA THR A 83 8.27 17.31 -1.15
C THR A 83 8.38 16.84 0.29
N GLU A 84 7.30 16.81 1.05
CA GLU A 84 7.28 16.38 2.43
C GLU A 84 6.04 15.52 2.69
N THR A 85 4.91 15.84 2.09
CA THR A 85 3.64 15.25 2.49
C THR A 85 3.18 14.18 1.49
N PRO A 86 3.04 12.91 1.89
CA PRO A 86 2.46 11.89 1.02
C PRO A 86 0.96 12.16 0.78
N GLY A 87 0.51 11.94 -0.46
CA GLY A 87 -0.91 11.97 -0.85
C GLY A 87 -1.57 10.58 -0.85
N GLY A 88 -0.77 9.50 -0.92
CA GLY A 88 -1.24 8.11 -0.95
C GLY A 88 -0.82 7.39 -2.23
N GLY A 89 -1.27 6.15 -2.41
CA GLY A 89 -1.02 5.36 -3.63
C GLY A 89 -2.23 5.34 -4.57
N ILE A 90 -1.97 5.27 -5.87
CA ILE A 90 -2.94 4.91 -6.90
C ILE A 90 -2.46 3.61 -7.52
N CYS A 91 -3.20 2.55 -7.24
CA CYS A 91 -2.81 1.17 -7.50
C CYS A 91 -3.74 0.54 -8.53
N THR A 92 -3.16 -0.29 -9.39
CA THR A 92 -3.89 -1.08 -10.37
C THR A 92 -4.67 -2.18 -9.66
N HIS A 93 -5.87 -2.48 -10.18
CA HIS A 93 -6.72 -3.59 -9.75
C HIS A 93 -6.15 -4.97 -10.18
N ARG A 94 -4.93 -5.29 -9.75
CA ARG A 94 -4.15 -6.49 -10.10
C ARG A 94 -3.45 -7.09 -8.87
N GLY A 95 -2.95 -8.32 -8.98
CA GLY A 95 -2.28 -9.02 -7.88
C GLY A 95 -3.07 -9.01 -6.57
N VAL A 96 -2.45 -8.48 -5.51
CA VAL A 96 -3.06 -8.34 -4.17
C VAL A 96 -4.25 -7.39 -4.12
N ASN A 97 -4.40 -6.52 -5.11
CA ASN A 97 -5.55 -5.62 -5.20
C ASN A 97 -6.71 -6.20 -6.01
N SER A 98 -6.52 -7.34 -6.69
CA SER A 98 -7.54 -7.98 -7.54
C SER A 98 -8.79 -8.37 -6.75
N GLY A 99 -9.96 -8.06 -7.30
CA GLY A 99 -11.29 -8.28 -6.72
C GLY A 99 -11.76 -7.19 -5.75
N ILE A 100 -10.97 -6.14 -5.51
CA ILE A 100 -11.34 -5.03 -4.63
C ILE A 100 -11.98 -3.92 -5.49
N PRO A 101 -13.23 -3.52 -5.22
CA PRO A 101 -13.88 -2.45 -5.98
C PRO A 101 -13.15 -1.11 -5.75
N PRO A 102 -13.27 -0.15 -6.69
CA PRO A 102 -12.67 1.18 -6.54
C PRO A 102 -13.00 1.86 -5.21
N GLN A 103 -12.00 1.99 -4.34
CA GLN A 103 -12.12 2.64 -3.04
C GLN A 103 -10.75 3.01 -2.48
N TRP A 104 -10.73 3.99 -1.58
CA TRP A 104 -9.59 4.26 -0.71
C TRP A 104 -9.52 3.20 0.39
N ILE A 105 -8.36 2.56 0.55
CA ILE A 105 -8.05 1.56 1.55
C ILE A 105 -7.05 2.17 2.51
N PRO A 106 -7.46 2.50 3.75
CA PRO A 106 -6.55 2.94 4.78
C PRO A 106 -5.76 1.77 5.35
N TYR A 107 -4.49 2.03 5.69
CA TYR A 107 -3.61 1.07 6.34
C TYR A 107 -3.30 1.51 7.76
N PHE A 108 -3.53 0.60 8.70
CA PHE A 108 -3.16 0.75 10.10
C PHE A 108 -1.81 0.11 10.36
N PHE A 109 -0.96 0.83 11.08
CA PHE A 109 0.31 0.30 11.53
C PHE A 109 0.05 -0.69 12.65
N VAL A 110 0.65 -1.87 12.56
CA VAL A 110 0.61 -2.88 13.62
C VAL A 110 2.04 -3.31 13.97
N ASN A 111 2.25 -3.73 15.22
CA ASN A 111 3.58 -4.18 15.66
C ASN A 111 3.94 -5.53 15.00
N ASP A 112 2.97 -6.45 14.99
CA ASP A 112 3.07 -7.76 14.37
C ASP A 112 1.81 -8.01 13.51
N VAL A 113 2.01 -8.17 12.20
CA VAL A 113 0.91 -8.38 11.24
C VAL A 113 0.24 -9.73 11.45
N LYS A 114 0.99 -10.78 11.79
CA LYS A 114 0.46 -12.13 11.98
C LYS A 114 -0.42 -12.20 13.23
N GLU A 115 0.06 -11.64 14.35
CA GLU A 115 -0.71 -11.57 15.59
C GLU A 115 -1.99 -10.74 15.41
N SER A 116 -1.86 -9.57 14.78
CA SER A 116 -3.00 -8.67 14.54
C SER A 116 -4.04 -9.31 13.60
N LEU A 117 -3.58 -10.01 12.56
CA LEU A 117 -4.46 -10.79 11.68
C LEU A 117 -5.20 -11.88 12.46
N SER A 118 -4.49 -12.65 13.30
CA SER A 118 -5.12 -13.70 14.12
C SER A 118 -6.24 -13.12 14.99
N THR A 119 -5.98 -12.00 15.67
CA THR A 119 -6.98 -11.30 16.48
C THR A 119 -8.15 -10.80 15.63
N CYS A 120 -7.88 -10.19 14.47
CA CYS A 120 -8.91 -9.73 13.55
C CYS A 120 -9.87 -10.86 13.13
N LEU A 121 -9.33 -12.03 12.79
CA LEU A 121 -10.12 -13.21 12.42
C LEU A 121 -10.95 -13.73 13.60
N GLN A 122 -10.40 -13.75 14.82
CA GLN A 122 -11.15 -14.14 16.03
C GLN A 122 -12.31 -13.20 16.35
N LEU A 123 -12.19 -11.92 15.98
CA LEU A 123 -13.24 -10.91 16.15
C LEU A 123 -14.28 -10.90 15.01
N GLY A 124 -14.22 -11.87 14.09
CA GLY A 124 -15.16 -11.99 12.96
C GLY A 124 -14.75 -11.22 11.72
N GLY A 125 -13.53 -10.67 11.68
CA GLY A 125 -12.95 -10.14 10.46
C GLY A 125 -12.61 -11.24 9.45
N ILE A 126 -12.42 -10.85 8.20
CA ILE A 126 -12.13 -11.76 7.08
C ILE A 126 -10.84 -11.31 6.40
N LEU A 127 -9.90 -12.23 6.23
CA LEU A 127 -8.75 -12.00 5.35
C LEU A 127 -9.21 -11.99 3.90
N LEU A 128 -8.96 -10.89 3.20
CA LEU A 128 -9.21 -10.81 1.76
C LEU A 128 -7.96 -11.20 0.98
N LYS A 129 -6.82 -10.60 1.32
CA LYS A 129 -5.54 -10.75 0.59
C LYS A 129 -4.35 -10.61 1.53
N ASP A 130 -3.28 -11.34 1.25
CA ASP A 130 -1.99 -11.19 1.93
C ASP A 130 -0.88 -10.73 0.98
N SER A 131 0.08 -10.00 1.53
CA SER A 131 1.34 -9.67 0.90
C SER A 131 2.46 -10.20 1.79
N LYS A 132 3.33 -11.03 1.24
CA LYS A 132 4.41 -11.69 1.99
C LYS A 132 5.78 -11.36 1.43
N LYS A 133 6.76 -11.27 2.33
CA LYS A 133 8.19 -11.24 2.06
C LYS A 133 8.65 -12.63 1.58
N LYS A 134 9.87 -12.69 1.03
CA LYS A 134 10.48 -13.94 0.56
C LYS A 134 10.65 -14.99 1.66
N ASP A 135 10.83 -14.55 2.91
CA ASP A 135 10.94 -15.42 4.09
C ASP A 135 9.58 -15.92 4.60
N GLY A 136 8.47 -15.53 3.96
CA GLY A 136 7.12 -15.91 4.32
C GLY A 136 6.47 -15.04 5.40
N SER A 137 7.19 -14.08 5.99
CA SER A 137 6.60 -13.06 6.87
C SER A 137 5.71 -12.11 6.07
N PHE A 138 4.70 -11.51 6.72
CA PHE A 138 3.82 -10.56 6.05
C PHE A 138 4.49 -9.20 5.87
N ASN A 139 4.27 -8.56 4.72
CA ASN A 139 4.42 -7.11 4.57
C ASN A 139 3.19 -6.42 5.15
N TYR A 140 2.03 -6.83 4.64
CA TYR A 140 0.73 -6.34 5.06
C TYR A 140 -0.35 -7.34 4.64
N VAL A 141 -1.54 -7.12 5.16
CA VAL A 141 -2.76 -7.84 4.80
C VAL A 141 -3.87 -6.86 4.51
N ILE A 142 -4.78 -7.22 3.62
CA ILE A 142 -6.04 -6.53 3.40
C ILE A 142 -7.15 -7.41 3.98
N VAL A 143 -7.93 -6.83 4.86
CA VAL A 143 -8.99 -7.52 5.60
C VAL A 143 -10.31 -6.78 5.45
N LYS A 144 -11.39 -7.44 5.89
CA LYS A 144 -12.72 -6.87 5.98
C LYS A 144 -13.23 -7.02 7.42
N ASP A 145 -13.73 -5.94 8.03
CA ASP A 145 -14.37 -6.01 9.34
C ASP A 145 -15.77 -6.69 9.27
N PRO A 146 -16.42 -6.99 10.41
CA PRO A 146 -17.77 -7.59 10.42
C PRO A 146 -18.85 -6.75 9.71
N GLN A 147 -18.64 -5.44 9.55
CA GLN A 147 -19.57 -4.52 8.88
C GLN A 147 -19.29 -4.39 7.39
N GLY A 148 -18.21 -5.00 6.88
CA GLY A 148 -17.84 -4.99 5.47
C GLY A 148 -16.79 -3.95 5.09
N THR A 149 -16.24 -3.18 6.03
CA THR A 149 -15.23 -2.15 5.73
C THR A 149 -13.91 -2.82 5.36
N VAL A 150 -13.32 -2.40 4.23
CA VAL A 150 -12.02 -2.89 3.77
C VAL A 150 -10.90 -1.98 4.28
N PHE A 151 -9.88 -2.58 4.90
CA PHE A 151 -8.70 -1.86 5.37
C PHE A 151 -7.47 -2.76 5.37
N GLY A 152 -6.30 -2.14 5.42
CA GLY A 152 -5.02 -2.83 5.51
C GLY A 152 -4.43 -2.80 6.92
N MET A 153 -3.69 -3.85 7.27
CA MET A 153 -2.80 -3.86 8.44
C MET A 153 -1.40 -4.23 7.99
N GLY A 154 -0.40 -3.42 8.33
CA GLY A 154 0.97 -3.62 7.89
C GLY A 154 1.98 -3.17 8.92
N ASN A 155 3.21 -3.64 8.74
CA ASN A 155 4.36 -3.11 9.44
C ASN A 155 5.45 -2.78 8.42
N MET A 156 6.19 -1.70 8.68
CA MET A 156 7.31 -1.28 7.84
C MET A 156 8.54 -2.15 8.13
#